data_AF-A0A938PY61-F1
#
_entry.id   AF-A0A938PY61-F1
#
_cell.length_a   1.000
_cell.length_b   1.000
_cell.length_c   1.000
_cell.angle_alpha   90.00
_cell.angle_beta   90.00
_cell.angle_gamma   90.00
#
_symmetry.space_group_name_H-M   'P 1'
#
loop_
_entity.id
_entity.type
_entity.pdbx_description
1 polymer ?
#
loop_
_entity_poly.entity_id
_entity_poly.type
_entity_poly.pdbx_seq_one_letter_code
_entity_poly.pdbx_strand_id
1 'polypeptide(L)'
;MSWSQHLILMLLTVVLWWGSTGVIARLVGRAPGTYPRLIALSSLIGLVGLVTLIALRGVTSSSSALLSLLAALAVWGWIEVTFLTGKITGPSVARPASDAALLPRAGAAFIAILWHELLIAATVLVVAIALLGQANDLGLQVLVLLWLMRSSAKLNLFLGVRNLGEAFFPAHLHHLLDFMRQRRMNPLLPLSILLGLAIAGWFGMSALAAETVYHAAASTIVATLAVLAAFEHLLMVLPLPAEALWRWSLSNRRTSP
;
A
#
# COMPACT_ATOMS: atom_id res chain seq x y z
N MET A 1 -12.44 -5.76 -24.78
CA MET A 1 -12.38 -6.80 -23.72
C MET A 1 -13.80 -7.06 -23.22
N SER A 2 -14.20 -8.29 -22.87
CA SER A 2 -15.58 -8.55 -22.43
C SER A 2 -15.79 -8.12 -20.97
N TRP A 3 -17.04 -7.83 -20.57
CA TRP A 3 -17.39 -7.51 -19.18
C TRP A 3 -16.99 -8.61 -18.19
N SER A 4 -17.10 -9.89 -18.58
CA SER A 4 -16.66 -11.01 -17.75
C SER A 4 -15.16 -10.98 -17.47
N GLN A 5 -14.34 -10.58 -18.44
CA GLN A 5 -12.89 -10.44 -18.26
C GLN A 5 -12.56 -9.27 -17.31
N HIS A 6 -13.28 -8.15 -17.41
CA HIS A 6 -13.12 -7.03 -16.46
C HIS A 6 -13.43 -7.50 -15.03
N LEU A 7 -14.57 -8.16 -14.83
CA LEU A 7 -14.98 -8.66 -13.52
C LEU A 7 -13.98 -9.65 -12.92
N ILE A 8 -13.43 -10.56 -13.72
CA ILE A 8 -12.38 -11.49 -13.27
C ILE A 8 -11.15 -10.73 -12.78
N LEU A 9 -10.66 -9.75 -13.55
CA LEU A 9 -9.50 -8.96 -13.15
C LEU A 9 -9.76 -8.11 -11.90
N MET A 10 -10.96 -7.54 -11.77
CA MET A 10 -11.37 -6.82 -10.57
C MET A 10 -11.31 -7.75 -9.35
N LEU A 11 -11.97 -8.92 -9.42
CA LEU A 11 -11.99 -9.89 -8.33
C LEU A 11 -10.59 -10.38 -7.96
N LEU A 12 -9.76 -10.72 -8.95
CA LEU A 12 -8.38 -11.11 -8.71
C LEU A 12 -7.59 -9.98 -8.04
N THR A 13 -7.78 -8.74 -8.48
CA THR A 13 -7.12 -7.57 -7.88
C THR A 13 -7.54 -7.40 -6.42
N VAL A 14 -8.83 -7.52 -6.09
CA VAL A 14 -9.34 -7.48 -4.72
C VAL A 14 -8.73 -8.60 -3.87
N VAL A 15 -8.73 -9.83 -4.38
CA VAL A 15 -8.18 -11.00 -3.66
C VAL A 15 -6.69 -10.84 -3.39
N LEU A 16 -5.92 -10.39 -4.40
CA LEU A 16 -4.48 -10.20 -4.28
C LEU A 16 -4.14 -9.05 -3.31
N TRP A 17 -4.84 -7.92 -3.42
CA TRP A 17 -4.72 -6.80 -2.50
C TRP A 17 -5.01 -7.24 -1.07
N TRP A 18 -6.23 -7.72 -0.81
CA TRP A 18 -6.68 -8.06 0.53
C TRP A 18 -5.91 -9.23 1.15
N GLY A 19 -5.64 -10.24 0.32
CA GLY A 19 -4.89 -11.43 0.70
C GLY A 19 -3.44 -11.09 1.06
N SER A 20 -2.76 -10.29 0.25
CA SER A 20 -1.38 -9.87 0.54
C SER A 20 -1.27 -9.07 1.84
N THR A 21 -2.16 -8.08 2.06
CA THR A 21 -2.21 -7.31 3.33
C THR A 21 -2.43 -8.24 4.53
N GLY A 22 -3.38 -9.18 4.42
CA GLY A 22 -3.66 -10.14 5.48
C GLY A 22 -2.49 -11.10 5.75
N VAL A 23 -1.83 -11.61 4.72
CA VAL A 23 -0.66 -12.49 4.87
C VAL A 23 0.48 -11.74 5.55
N ILE A 24 0.81 -10.53 5.10
CA ILE A 24 1.87 -9.71 5.69
C ILE A 24 1.57 -9.43 7.17
N ALA A 25 0.36 -8.98 7.49
CA ALA A 25 -0.04 -8.69 8.87
C ALA A 25 0.08 -9.93 9.79
N ARG A 26 -0.27 -11.12 9.28
CA ARG A 26 -0.15 -12.39 10.02
C ARG A 26 1.31 -12.80 10.23
N LEU A 27 2.15 -12.64 9.20
CA LEU A 27 3.56 -13.02 9.25
C LEU A 27 4.35 -12.12 10.18
N VAL A 28 4.13 -10.80 10.13
CA VAL A 28 4.81 -9.86 11.03
C VAL A 28 4.30 -9.97 12.47
N GLY A 29 3.05 -10.44 12.67
CA GLY A 29 2.51 -10.74 14.00
C GLY A 29 3.13 -11.95 14.70
N ARG A 30 4.09 -12.65 14.07
CA ARG A 30 4.84 -13.74 14.71
C ARG A 30 5.98 -13.20 15.58
N ALA A 31 6.59 -14.10 16.36
CA ALA A 31 7.71 -13.77 17.23
C ALA A 31 8.87 -13.10 16.45
N PRO A 32 9.56 -12.09 17.04
CA PRO A 32 10.64 -11.35 16.38
C PRO A 32 11.78 -12.23 15.84
N GLY A 33 12.04 -13.39 16.45
CA GLY A 33 13.03 -14.36 15.95
C GLY A 33 12.76 -14.88 14.54
N THR A 34 11.53 -14.73 14.01
CA THR A 34 11.17 -15.10 12.63
C THR A 34 11.51 -14.03 11.60
N TYR A 35 11.80 -12.79 12.03
CA TYR A 35 11.95 -11.64 11.13
C TYR A 35 13.12 -11.75 10.16
N PRO A 36 14.32 -12.25 10.53
CA PRO A 36 15.40 -12.39 9.56
C PRO A 36 15.04 -13.27 8.36
N ARG A 37 14.35 -14.40 8.62
CA ARG A 37 13.87 -15.30 7.57
C ARG A 37 12.77 -14.64 6.73
N LEU A 38 11.83 -13.95 7.38
CA LEU A 38 10.76 -13.23 6.69
C LEU A 38 11.31 -12.15 5.76
N ILE A 39 12.26 -11.34 6.24
CA ILE A 39 12.94 -10.32 5.45
C ILE A 39 13.66 -10.97 4.28
N ALA A 40 14.48 -12.00 4.50
CA ALA A 40 15.20 -12.68 3.41
C ALA A 40 14.26 -13.23 2.32
N LEU A 41 13.18 -13.90 2.71
CA LEU A 41 12.20 -14.45 1.77
C LEU A 41 11.45 -13.35 1.02
N SER A 42 11.03 -12.29 1.73
CA SER A 42 10.37 -11.13 1.11
C SER A 42 11.29 -10.39 0.15
N SER A 43 12.58 -10.25 0.47
CA SER A 43 13.59 -9.64 -0.41
C SER A 43 13.77 -10.45 -1.69
N LEU A 44 13.81 -11.78 -1.60
CA LEU A 44 13.88 -12.65 -2.78
C LEU A 44 12.62 -12.51 -3.65
N ILE A 45 11.43 -12.51 -3.04
CA ILE A 45 10.16 -12.32 -3.74
C ILE A 45 10.10 -10.93 -4.40
N GLY A 46 10.52 -9.88 -3.70
CA GLY A 46 10.59 -8.52 -4.23
C GLY A 46 11.57 -8.40 -5.39
N LEU A 47 12.74 -9.05 -5.31
CA LEU A 47 13.72 -9.10 -6.40
C LEU A 47 13.16 -9.81 -7.63
N VAL A 48 12.51 -10.95 -7.45
CA VAL A 48 11.83 -11.67 -8.54
C VAL A 48 10.74 -10.80 -9.17
N GLY A 49 9.97 -10.08 -8.35
CA GLY A 49 9.00 -9.09 -8.82
C GLY A 49 9.65 -8.01 -9.67
N LEU A 50 10.73 -7.39 -9.20
CA LEU A 50 11.44 -6.35 -9.94
C LEU A 50 11.97 -6.87 -11.30
N VAL A 51 12.60 -8.04 -11.32
CA VAL A 51 13.08 -8.67 -12.56
C VAL A 51 11.92 -8.97 -13.51
N THR A 52 10.79 -9.43 -12.98
CA THR A 52 9.59 -9.71 -13.78
C THR A 52 9.03 -8.44 -14.42
N LEU A 53 8.96 -7.31 -13.70
CA LEU A 53 8.52 -6.03 -14.26
C LEU A 53 9.41 -5.60 -15.44
N ILE A 54 10.73 -5.70 -15.28
CA ILE A 54 11.68 -5.33 -16.32
C ILE A 54 11.56 -6.27 -17.53
N ALA A 55 11.40 -7.57 -17.30
CA ALA A 55 11.23 -8.56 -18.36
C ALA A 55 9.93 -8.36 -19.16
N LEU A 56 8.86 -7.88 -18.51
CA LEU A 56 7.56 -7.67 -19.13
C LEU A 56 7.40 -6.32 -19.85
N ARG A 57 8.39 -5.42 -19.80
CA ARG A 57 8.28 -4.03 -20.31
C ARG A 57 7.79 -3.90 -21.76
N GLY A 58 8.10 -4.88 -22.61
CA GLY A 58 7.69 -4.91 -24.03
C GLY A 58 6.50 -5.83 -24.33
N VAL A 59 5.91 -6.48 -23.33
CA VAL A 59 4.89 -7.52 -23.53
C VAL A 59 3.51 -6.99 -23.14
N THR A 60 2.62 -6.87 -24.13
CA THR A 60 1.27 -6.29 -23.98
C THR A 60 0.16 -7.32 -24.20
N SER A 61 -0.08 -8.16 -23.20
CA SER A 61 -1.17 -9.14 -23.18
C SER A 61 -1.99 -9.03 -21.90
N SER A 62 -3.18 -9.64 -21.87
CA SER A 62 -3.97 -9.69 -20.62
C SER A 62 -3.21 -10.38 -19.48
N SER A 63 -2.44 -11.42 -19.80
CA SER A 63 -1.64 -12.16 -18.81
C SER A 63 -0.45 -11.34 -18.31
N SER A 64 0.19 -10.55 -19.18
CA SER A 64 1.28 -9.67 -18.75
C SER A 64 0.78 -8.57 -17.82
N ALA A 65 -0.45 -8.07 -17.99
CA ALA A 65 -1.05 -7.14 -17.04
C ALA A 65 -1.21 -7.76 -15.64
N LEU A 66 -1.74 -8.98 -15.54
CA LEU A 66 -1.88 -9.66 -14.25
C LEU A 66 -0.52 -9.99 -13.61
N LEU A 67 0.45 -10.43 -14.41
CA LEU A 67 1.81 -10.69 -13.92
C LEU A 67 2.51 -9.40 -13.47
N SER A 68 2.31 -8.28 -14.18
CA SER A 68 2.80 -6.96 -13.74
C SER A 68 2.18 -6.54 -12.40
N LEU A 69 0.89 -6.80 -12.17
CA LEU A 69 0.24 -6.57 -10.87
C LEU A 69 0.89 -7.41 -9.76
N LEU A 70 1.02 -8.72 -9.98
CA LEU A 70 1.64 -9.64 -9.01
C LEU A 70 3.08 -9.21 -8.67
N ALA A 71 3.85 -8.86 -9.69
CA ALA A 71 5.22 -8.41 -9.56
C ALA A 71 5.32 -7.07 -8.81
N ALA A 72 4.44 -6.11 -9.09
CA ALA A 72 4.36 -4.85 -8.36
C ALA A 72 3.97 -5.06 -6.89
N LEU A 73 3.00 -5.95 -6.61
CA LEU A 73 2.62 -6.31 -5.23
C LEU A 73 3.74 -7.06 -4.49
N ALA A 74 4.54 -7.88 -5.19
CA ALA A 74 5.71 -8.54 -4.61
C ALA A 74 6.78 -7.52 -4.18
N VAL A 75 7.09 -6.55 -5.05
CA VAL A 75 7.99 -5.43 -4.74
C VAL A 75 7.46 -4.60 -3.57
N TRP A 76 6.17 -4.23 -3.62
CA TRP A 76 5.52 -3.46 -2.56
C TRP A 76 5.49 -4.22 -1.23
N GLY A 77 5.16 -5.51 -1.26
CA GLY A 77 5.10 -6.37 -0.09
C GLY A 77 6.44 -6.49 0.63
N TRP A 78 7.56 -6.52 -0.11
CA TRP A 78 8.90 -6.45 0.48
C TRP A 78 9.15 -5.14 1.23
N ILE A 79 8.78 -4.00 0.63
CA ILE A 79 8.89 -2.68 1.28
C ILE A 79 8.07 -2.64 2.56
N GLU A 80 6.84 -3.16 2.53
CA GLU A 80 5.97 -3.21 3.70
C GLU A 80 6.50 -4.14 4.80
N VAL A 81 7.04 -5.32 4.44
CA VAL A 81 7.65 -6.25 5.40
C VAL A 81 8.86 -5.62 6.08
N THR A 82 9.75 -4.96 5.34
CA THR A 82 10.93 -4.32 5.92
C THR A 82 10.58 -3.15 6.85
N PHE A 83 9.51 -2.42 6.55
CA PHE A 83 8.95 -1.40 7.43
C PHE A 83 8.33 -1.99 8.69
N LEU A 84 7.39 -2.93 8.54
CA LEU A 84 6.62 -3.49 9.65
C LEU A 84 7.49 -4.33 10.61
N THR A 85 8.57 -4.93 10.13
CA THR A 85 9.57 -5.60 10.99
C THR A 85 10.50 -4.63 11.72
N GLY A 86 10.41 -3.31 11.44
CA GLY A 86 11.28 -2.29 12.03
C GLY A 86 12.70 -2.25 11.44
N LYS A 87 12.96 -2.96 10.33
CA LYS A 87 14.30 -3.01 9.72
C LYS A 87 14.63 -1.75 8.94
N ILE A 88 13.65 -1.20 8.21
CA ILE A 88 13.77 0.04 7.42
C ILE A 88 12.60 0.95 7.78
N THR A 89 12.79 1.81 8.79
CA THR A 89 11.79 2.78 9.26
C THR A 89 12.36 4.20 9.17
N GLY A 90 13.17 4.61 10.14
CA GLY A 90 13.75 5.95 10.27
C GLY A 90 14.67 6.02 11.49
N PRO A 91 15.42 7.12 11.68
CA PRO A 91 16.16 7.37 12.91
C PRO A 91 15.24 7.42 14.14
N SER A 92 15.79 7.11 15.32
CA SER A 92 15.08 7.29 16.58
C SER A 92 14.85 8.78 16.83
N VAL A 93 13.59 9.16 17.06
CA VAL A 93 13.19 10.54 17.36
C VAL A 93 12.51 10.56 18.72
N ALA A 94 12.84 11.57 19.53
CA ALA A 94 12.18 11.77 20.82
C ALA A 94 10.67 11.97 20.64
N ARG A 95 9.89 11.45 21.60
CA ARG A 95 8.45 11.62 21.60
C ARG A 95 8.10 13.11 21.60
N PRO A 96 7.23 13.58 20.67
CA PRO A 96 6.79 14.97 20.67
C PRO A 96 6.10 15.31 21.99
N ALA A 97 6.32 16.52 22.50
CA ALA A 97 5.52 17.03 23.61
C ALA A 97 4.03 17.05 23.21
N SER A 98 3.13 16.78 24.16
CA SER A 98 1.69 16.64 23.88
C SER A 98 1.04 17.91 23.30
N ASP A 99 1.65 19.07 23.54
CA ASP A 99 1.27 20.41 23.11
C ASP A 99 2.14 20.94 21.94
N ALA A 100 3.05 20.12 21.41
CA ALA A 100 3.92 20.52 20.31
C ALA A 100 3.11 21.03 19.11
N ALA A 101 3.56 22.16 18.56
CA ALA A 101 3.00 22.71 17.33
C ALA A 101 3.02 21.68 16.18
N LEU A 102 2.08 21.81 15.25
CA LEU A 102 1.86 20.82 14.19
C LEU A 102 3.11 20.57 13.33
N LEU A 103 3.86 21.63 12.99
CA LEU A 103 5.02 21.56 12.11
C LEU A 103 6.21 20.79 12.73
N PRO A 104 6.70 21.13 13.95
CA PRO A 104 7.71 20.31 14.63
C PRO A 104 7.31 18.84 14.77
N ARG A 105 6.04 18.58 15.08
CA ARG A 105 5.54 17.20 15.19
C ARG A 105 5.52 16.48 13.84
N ALA A 106 5.15 17.18 12.76
CA ALA A 106 5.18 16.63 11.41
C ALA A 106 6.61 16.29 10.96
N GLY A 107 7.57 17.17 11.26
CA GLY A 107 8.99 16.91 10.99
C GLY A 107 9.49 15.68 11.75
N ALA A 108 9.18 15.58 13.05
CA ALA A 108 9.54 14.42 13.88
C ALA A 108 8.91 13.11 13.35
N ALA A 109 7.64 13.14 12.97
CA ALA A 109 6.94 12.00 12.40
C ALA A 109 7.56 11.56 11.05
N PHE A 110 7.93 12.52 10.20
CA PHE A 110 8.59 12.22 8.92
C PHE A 110 9.98 11.62 9.13
N ILE A 111 10.78 12.15 10.06
CA ILE A 111 12.10 11.59 10.38
C ILE A 111 11.95 10.14 10.86
N ALA A 112 10.98 9.84 11.73
CA ALA A 112 10.74 8.49 12.24
C ALA A 112 10.44 7.44 11.14
N ILE A 113 10.04 7.86 9.94
CA ILE A 113 9.75 7.00 8.79
C ILE A 113 10.61 7.30 7.55
N LEU A 114 11.67 8.12 7.70
CA LEU A 114 12.43 8.66 6.57
C LEU A 114 13.05 7.57 5.69
N TRP A 115 13.68 6.56 6.29
CA TRP A 115 14.33 5.49 5.53
C TRP A 115 13.34 4.68 4.70
N HIS A 116 12.13 4.49 5.23
CA HIS A 116 11.05 3.83 4.50
C HIS A 116 10.55 4.67 3.32
N GLU A 117 10.36 5.97 3.49
CA GLU A 117 9.96 6.86 2.38
C GLU A 117 11.03 6.91 1.29
N LEU A 118 12.31 6.98 1.67
CA LEU A 118 13.42 6.95 0.73
C LEU A 118 13.52 5.61 -0.01
N LEU A 119 13.24 4.49 0.66
CA LEU A 119 13.18 3.18 0.01
C LEU A 119 12.07 3.12 -1.04
N ILE A 120 10.87 3.64 -0.73
CA ILE A 120 9.77 3.70 -1.71
C ILE A 120 10.20 4.57 -2.89
N ALA A 121 10.69 5.78 -2.65
CA ALA A 121 11.08 6.72 -3.70
C ALA A 121 12.18 6.13 -4.60
N ALA A 122 13.22 5.52 -4.02
CA ALA A 122 14.29 4.86 -4.76
C ALA A 122 13.75 3.68 -5.59
N THR A 123 12.86 2.85 -5.03
CA THR A 123 12.28 1.71 -5.75
C THR A 123 11.42 2.17 -6.92
N VAL A 124 10.54 3.16 -6.69
CA VAL A 124 9.71 3.77 -7.74
C VAL A 124 10.59 4.39 -8.82
N LEU A 125 11.68 5.08 -8.46
CA LEU A 125 12.63 5.66 -9.41
C LEU A 125 13.31 4.58 -10.28
N VAL A 126 13.79 3.49 -9.68
CA VAL A 126 14.38 2.37 -10.42
C VAL A 126 13.39 1.77 -11.41
N VAL A 127 12.14 1.55 -10.99
CA VAL A 127 11.10 1.02 -11.88
C VAL A 127 10.72 2.05 -12.94
N ALA A 128 10.65 3.34 -12.61
CA ALA A 128 10.37 4.41 -13.57
C ALA A 128 11.44 4.48 -14.66
N ILE A 129 12.72 4.42 -14.31
CA ILE A 129 13.81 4.38 -15.29
C ILE A 129 13.65 3.20 -16.26
N ALA A 130 13.18 2.05 -15.77
CA ALA A 130 13.03 0.85 -16.58
C ALA A 130 11.74 0.78 -17.42
N LEU A 131 10.63 1.35 -16.93
CA LEU A 131 9.28 1.16 -17.49
C LEU A 131 8.66 2.43 -18.08
N LEU A 132 9.15 3.63 -17.74
CA LEU A 132 8.58 4.87 -18.27
C LEU A 132 8.74 4.90 -19.80
N GLY A 133 7.62 5.13 -20.51
CA GLY A 133 7.58 5.12 -21.98
C GLY A 133 7.64 3.74 -22.62
N GLN A 134 7.62 2.65 -21.83
CA GLN A 134 7.54 1.29 -22.36
C GLN A 134 6.08 0.89 -22.64
N ALA A 135 5.90 -0.12 -23.48
CA ALA A 135 4.57 -0.60 -23.88
C ALA A 135 3.78 -1.20 -22.69
N ASN A 136 4.49 -1.76 -21.70
CA ASN A 136 3.91 -2.23 -20.44
C ASN A 136 4.50 -1.46 -19.26
N ASP A 137 3.79 -0.42 -18.83
CA ASP A 137 4.14 0.45 -17.71
C ASP A 137 3.24 0.22 -16.48
N LEU A 138 2.32 -0.75 -16.53
CA LEU A 138 1.37 -1.04 -15.44
C LEU A 138 2.05 -1.23 -14.08
N GLY A 139 3.22 -1.89 -14.03
CA GLY A 139 3.95 -2.06 -12.77
C GLY A 139 4.33 -0.72 -12.12
N LEU A 140 4.74 0.26 -12.92
CA LEU A 140 5.02 1.62 -12.47
C LEU A 140 3.73 2.30 -11.99
N GLN A 141 2.66 2.23 -12.79
CA GLN A 141 1.36 2.85 -12.42
C GLN A 141 0.84 2.31 -11.09
N VAL A 142 0.91 0.99 -10.87
CA VAL A 142 0.55 0.36 -9.60
C VAL A 142 1.43 0.89 -8.48
N LEU A 143 2.75 0.85 -8.60
CA LEU A 143 3.65 1.32 -7.53
C LEU A 143 3.45 2.80 -7.17
N VAL A 144 3.25 3.66 -8.18
CA VAL A 144 2.95 5.08 -7.97
C VAL A 144 1.62 5.27 -7.25
N LEU A 145 0.58 4.53 -7.66
CA LEU A 145 -0.73 4.58 -7.01
C LEU A 145 -0.62 4.14 -5.54
N LEU A 146 0.09 3.05 -5.27
CA LEU A 146 0.31 2.55 -3.91
C LEU A 146 1.08 3.56 -3.06
N TRP A 147 2.12 4.17 -3.61
CA TRP A 147 2.87 5.22 -2.93
C TRP A 147 1.98 6.42 -2.60
N LEU A 148 1.26 6.95 -3.58
CA LEU A 148 0.37 8.09 -3.40
C LEU A 148 -0.69 7.82 -2.32
N MET A 149 -1.35 6.66 -2.40
CA MET A 149 -2.41 6.29 -1.46
C MET A 149 -1.86 6.00 -0.06
N ARG A 150 -0.68 5.39 0.04
CA ARG A 150 0.01 5.16 1.33
C ARG A 150 0.45 6.48 1.97
N SER A 151 0.98 7.42 1.20
CA SER A 151 1.32 8.76 1.69
C SER A 151 0.07 9.54 2.13
N SER A 152 -1.01 9.46 1.35
CA SER A 152 -2.31 10.03 1.73
C SER A 152 -2.84 9.43 3.05
N ALA A 153 -2.76 8.11 3.23
CA ALA A 153 -3.16 7.45 4.46
C ALA A 153 -2.33 7.92 5.67
N LYS A 154 -1.00 8.01 5.53
CA LYS A 154 -0.09 8.51 6.58
C LYS A 154 -0.42 9.95 6.99
N LEU A 155 -0.68 10.82 6.02
CA LEU A 155 -1.09 12.21 6.30
C LEU A 155 -2.43 12.27 7.03
N ASN A 156 -3.41 11.46 6.61
CA ASN A 156 -4.71 11.39 7.28
C ASN A 156 -4.59 10.88 8.71
N LEU A 157 -3.81 9.83 8.95
CA LEU A 157 -3.52 9.30 10.30
C LEU A 157 -2.83 10.35 11.19
N PHE A 158 -1.90 11.11 10.64
CA PHE A 158 -1.21 12.19 11.34
C PHE A 158 -2.12 13.38 11.71
N LEU A 159 -2.98 13.82 10.79
CA LEU A 159 -3.94 14.91 11.02
C LEU A 159 -5.09 14.47 11.94
N GLY A 160 -5.43 13.20 11.84
CA GLY A 160 -6.27 12.45 12.74
C GLY A 160 -7.52 11.88 12.10
N VAL A 161 -7.82 10.65 12.49
CA VAL A 161 -8.96 9.85 12.01
C VAL A 161 -9.51 9.00 13.16
N ARG A 162 -10.68 8.38 12.95
CA ARG A 162 -11.40 7.67 14.02
C ARG A 162 -10.72 6.34 14.35
N ASN A 163 -10.32 5.62 13.31
CA ASN A 163 -9.68 4.31 13.40
C ASN A 163 -8.21 4.44 12.99
N LEU A 164 -7.29 4.34 13.96
CA LEU A 164 -5.84 4.40 13.71
C LEU A 164 -5.26 3.08 13.18
N GLY A 165 -6.01 1.98 13.30
CA GLY A 165 -5.57 0.66 12.87
C GLY A 165 -4.45 0.09 13.74
N GLU A 166 -4.48 0.39 15.04
CA GLU A 166 -3.43 0.02 16.01
C GLU A 166 -3.10 -1.48 15.97
N ALA A 167 -4.09 -2.35 15.77
CA ALA A 167 -3.88 -3.80 15.67
C ALA A 167 -2.98 -4.23 14.48
N PHE A 168 -2.87 -3.41 13.43
CA PHE A 168 -1.98 -3.68 12.30
C PHE A 168 -0.52 -3.36 12.61
N PHE A 169 -0.23 -2.56 13.63
CA PHE A 169 1.14 -2.29 14.08
C PHE A 169 1.63 -3.37 15.04
N PRO A 170 2.82 -3.96 14.81
CA PRO A 170 3.50 -4.79 15.81
C PRO A 170 3.90 -3.96 17.04
N ALA A 171 4.05 -4.62 18.19
CA ALA A 171 4.33 -3.95 19.47
C ALA A 171 5.56 -3.01 19.42
N HIS A 172 6.63 -3.38 18.71
CA HIS A 172 7.83 -2.55 18.59
C HIS A 172 7.63 -1.27 17.76
N LEU A 173 6.56 -1.18 16.96
CA LEU A 173 6.19 0.02 16.19
C LEU A 173 5.08 0.85 16.82
N HIS A 174 4.58 0.48 18.01
CA HIS A 174 3.52 1.25 18.69
C HIS A 174 3.95 2.67 19.02
N HIS A 175 5.25 2.93 19.16
CA HIS A 175 5.79 4.29 19.31
C HIS A 175 5.41 5.23 18.13
N LEU A 176 5.08 4.70 16.95
CA LEU A 176 4.64 5.53 15.82
C LEU A 176 3.22 6.08 16.02
N LEU A 177 2.40 5.42 16.84
CA LEU A 177 1.05 5.88 17.18
C LEU A 177 1.09 7.19 17.97
N ASP A 178 2.19 7.47 18.69
CA ASP A 178 2.38 8.73 19.43
C ASP A 178 2.42 9.96 18.52
N PHE A 179 2.71 9.80 17.23
CA PHE A 179 2.66 10.89 16.25
C PHE A 179 1.26 11.09 15.65
N MET A 180 0.37 10.12 15.80
CA MET A 180 -0.99 10.12 15.24
C MET A 180 -1.99 10.78 16.19
N ARG A 181 -3.17 11.14 15.67
CA ARG A 181 -4.25 11.70 16.50
C ARG A 181 -5.55 10.96 16.28
N GLN A 182 -6.22 10.58 17.36
CA GLN A 182 -7.58 10.10 17.24
C GLN A 182 -8.55 11.30 17.14
N ARG A 183 -9.27 11.41 16.03
CA ARG A 183 -10.28 12.45 15.76
C ARG A 183 -11.43 11.85 14.97
N ARG A 184 -12.61 12.47 14.98
CA ARG A 184 -13.73 11.96 14.16
C ARG A 184 -13.40 11.97 12.67
N MET A 185 -12.77 13.05 12.19
CA MET A 185 -12.36 13.24 10.80
C MET A 185 -11.38 14.43 10.73
N ASN A 186 -10.68 14.55 9.62
CA ASN A 186 -9.91 15.74 9.25
C ASN A 186 -10.32 16.24 7.85
N PRO A 187 -10.10 17.52 7.50
CA PRO A 187 -10.53 18.07 6.20
C PRO A 187 -9.82 17.49 4.97
N LEU A 188 -8.64 16.88 5.12
CA LEU A 188 -7.92 16.24 4.02
C LEU A 188 -8.62 14.95 3.58
N LEU A 189 -9.31 14.25 4.48
CA LEU A 189 -9.87 12.94 4.18
C LEU A 189 -10.93 12.95 3.06
N PRO A 190 -11.94 13.85 3.04
CA PRO A 190 -12.86 13.93 1.91
C PRO A 190 -12.13 14.18 0.58
N LEU A 191 -11.09 15.02 0.59
CA LEU A 191 -10.27 15.27 -0.59
C LEU A 191 -9.51 14.01 -1.03
N SER A 192 -8.92 13.26 -0.10
CA SER A 192 -8.26 11.97 -0.39
C SER A 192 -9.22 10.96 -1.02
N ILE A 193 -10.45 10.84 -0.48
CA ILE A 193 -11.47 9.94 -1.03
C ILE A 193 -11.89 10.39 -2.43
N LEU A 194 -12.17 11.68 -2.63
CA LEU A 194 -12.55 12.23 -3.92
C LEU A 194 -11.45 12.04 -4.96
N LEU A 195 -10.18 12.24 -4.59
CA LEU A 195 -9.05 12.05 -5.48
C LEU A 195 -8.88 10.57 -5.87
N GLY A 196 -9.03 9.65 -4.90
CA GLY A 196 -9.03 8.20 -5.16
C GLY A 196 -10.16 7.79 -6.11
N LEU A 197 -11.37 8.31 -5.90
CA LEU A 197 -12.52 8.07 -6.78
C LEU A 197 -12.35 8.72 -8.17
N ALA A 198 -11.71 9.88 -8.26
CA ALA A 198 -11.41 10.52 -9.54
C ALA A 198 -10.39 9.70 -10.34
N ILE A 199 -9.34 9.18 -9.71
CA ILE A 199 -8.39 8.25 -10.34
C ILE A 199 -9.11 6.98 -10.79
N ALA A 200 -9.96 6.41 -9.94
CA ALA A 200 -10.76 5.24 -10.28
C ALA A 200 -11.68 5.49 -11.48
N GLY A 201 -12.37 6.63 -11.51
CA GLY A 201 -13.25 7.04 -12.61
C GLY A 201 -12.47 7.25 -13.91
N TRP A 202 -11.31 7.93 -13.84
CA TRP A 202 -10.44 8.14 -14.99
C TRP A 202 -10.00 6.81 -15.62
N PHE A 203 -9.39 5.92 -14.82
CA PHE A 203 -8.94 4.61 -15.32
C PHE A 203 -10.11 3.69 -15.67
N GLY A 204 -11.26 3.82 -15.01
CA GLY A 204 -12.48 3.11 -15.39
C GLY A 204 -12.95 3.48 -16.79
N MET A 205 -12.99 4.78 -17.10
CA MET A 205 -13.30 5.27 -18.45
C MET A 205 -12.23 4.83 -19.47
N SER A 206 -10.93 4.91 -19.11
CA SER A 206 -9.85 4.40 -19.96
C SER A 206 -9.98 2.90 -20.23
N ALA A 207 -10.44 2.11 -19.27
CA ALA A 207 -10.64 0.67 -19.44
C ALA A 207 -11.76 0.37 -20.45
N LEU A 208 -12.84 1.16 -20.43
CA LEU A 208 -13.99 1.00 -21.33
C LEU A 208 -13.69 1.51 -22.75
N ALA A 209 -12.88 2.56 -22.88
CA ALA A 209 -12.48 3.15 -24.16
C ALA A 209 -11.25 2.48 -24.79
N ALA A 210 -10.61 1.53 -24.11
CA ALA A 210 -9.36 0.93 -24.56
C ALA A 210 -9.51 0.11 -25.84
N GLU A 211 -8.67 0.42 -26.83
CA GLU A 211 -8.62 -0.29 -28.12
C GLU A 211 -7.87 -1.62 -28.03
N THR A 212 -6.94 -1.76 -27.08
CA THR A 212 -6.16 -2.99 -26.88
C THR A 212 -6.59 -3.74 -25.62
N VAL A 213 -6.50 -5.07 -25.67
CA VAL A 213 -6.81 -5.94 -24.52
C VAL A 213 -5.91 -5.61 -23.32
N TYR A 214 -4.64 -5.30 -23.57
CA TYR A 214 -3.70 -4.91 -22.51
C TYR A 214 -4.13 -3.62 -21.80
N HIS A 215 -4.42 -2.54 -22.53
CA HIS A 215 -4.81 -1.27 -21.91
C HIS A 215 -6.13 -1.38 -21.15
N ALA A 216 -7.08 -2.17 -21.66
CA ALA A 216 -8.31 -2.48 -20.95
C ALA A 216 -8.04 -3.18 -19.61
N ALA A 217 -7.19 -4.21 -19.61
CA ALA A 217 -6.82 -4.96 -18.42
C ALA A 217 -6.04 -4.10 -17.41
N ALA A 218 -5.01 -3.39 -17.86
CA ALA A 218 -4.18 -2.52 -17.04
C ALA A 218 -5.03 -1.44 -16.34
N SER A 219 -5.87 -0.73 -17.10
CA SER A 219 -6.72 0.32 -16.56
C SER A 219 -7.77 -0.24 -15.59
N THR A 220 -8.31 -1.43 -15.84
CA THR A 220 -9.22 -2.11 -14.90
C THR A 220 -8.56 -2.39 -13.56
N ILE A 221 -7.31 -2.87 -13.58
CA ILE A 221 -6.53 -3.16 -12.37
C ILE A 221 -6.29 -1.87 -11.59
N VAL A 222 -5.81 -0.82 -12.24
CA VAL A 222 -5.52 0.47 -11.57
C VAL A 222 -6.79 1.11 -11.03
N ALA A 223 -7.89 1.09 -11.78
CA ALA A 223 -9.19 1.58 -11.32
C ALA A 223 -9.66 0.81 -10.07
N THR A 224 -9.53 -0.52 -10.08
CA THR A 224 -9.92 -1.36 -8.93
C THR A 224 -9.08 -1.05 -7.69
N LEU A 225 -7.77 -0.90 -7.84
CA LEU A 225 -6.88 -0.51 -6.75
C LEU A 225 -7.24 0.88 -6.19
N ALA A 226 -7.57 1.84 -7.05
CA ALA A 226 -7.97 3.17 -6.63
C ALA A 226 -9.30 3.17 -5.86
N VAL A 227 -10.28 2.34 -6.27
CA VAL A 227 -11.51 2.10 -5.50
C VAL A 227 -11.20 1.49 -4.13
N LEU A 228 -10.34 0.48 -4.08
CA LEU A 228 -9.93 -0.16 -2.82
C LEU A 228 -9.23 0.83 -1.88
N ALA A 229 -8.36 1.69 -2.41
CA ALA A 229 -7.69 2.72 -1.64
C ALA A 229 -8.69 3.78 -1.10
N ALA A 230 -9.65 4.22 -1.92
CA ALA A 230 -10.71 5.12 -1.47
C ALA A 230 -11.57 4.47 -0.37
N PHE A 231 -11.86 3.17 -0.51
CA PHE A 231 -12.56 2.38 0.50
C PHE A 231 -11.77 2.29 1.81
N GLU A 232 -10.45 2.09 1.76
CA GLU A 232 -9.59 2.09 2.96
C GLU A 232 -9.63 3.44 3.69
N HIS A 233 -9.61 4.56 2.95
CA HIS A 233 -9.76 5.89 3.55
C HIS A 233 -11.14 6.07 4.20
N LEU A 234 -12.21 5.54 3.58
CA LEU A 234 -13.54 5.57 4.18
C LEU A 234 -13.58 4.78 5.50
N LEU A 235 -12.92 3.62 5.56
CA LEU A 235 -12.81 2.82 6.78
C LEU A 235 -12.08 3.54 7.92
N MET A 236 -11.21 4.53 7.64
CA MET A 236 -10.55 5.32 8.69
C MET A 236 -11.52 6.19 9.50
N VAL A 237 -12.69 6.53 8.95
CA VAL A 237 -13.68 7.40 9.62
C VAL A 237 -15.00 6.73 9.95
N LEU A 238 -15.38 5.67 9.21
CA LEU A 238 -16.57 4.91 9.55
C LEU A 238 -16.48 4.34 10.96
N PRO A 239 -17.59 4.34 11.74
CA PRO A 239 -17.63 3.77 13.09
C PRO A 239 -17.64 2.22 13.08
N LEU A 240 -16.91 1.61 12.14
CA LEU A 240 -16.80 0.17 11.99
C LEU A 240 -15.41 -0.28 12.45
N PRO A 241 -15.29 -1.40 13.17
CA PRO A 241 -14.00 -1.96 13.50
C PRO A 241 -13.34 -2.46 12.22
N ALA A 242 -12.48 -1.64 11.60
CA ALA A 242 -11.74 -2.03 10.39
C ALA A 242 -10.95 -3.34 10.59
N GLU A 243 -10.56 -3.64 11.83
CA GLU A 243 -9.92 -4.89 12.23
C GLU A 243 -10.79 -6.13 12.03
N ALA A 244 -12.13 -5.99 12.03
CA ALA A 244 -13.07 -7.09 11.84
C ALA A 244 -12.82 -7.83 10.51
N LEU A 245 -12.44 -7.07 9.49
CA LEU A 245 -12.13 -7.52 8.14
C LEU A 245 -10.87 -8.39 8.05
N TRP A 246 -9.93 -8.23 9.00
CA TRP A 246 -8.66 -8.96 9.07
C TRP A 246 -8.51 -9.79 10.35
N ARG A 247 -9.60 -10.11 11.07
CA ARG A 247 -9.56 -10.88 12.33
C ARG A 247 -8.78 -12.19 12.24
N TRP A 248 -8.93 -12.91 11.12
CA TRP A 248 -8.22 -14.17 10.87
C TRP A 248 -6.69 -13.99 10.77
N SER A 249 -6.25 -12.84 10.28
CA SER A 249 -4.83 -12.49 10.15
C SER A 249 -4.26 -11.98 11.49
N LEU A 250 -5.04 -11.19 12.21
CA LEU A 250 -4.66 -10.54 13.46
C LEU A 250 -4.81 -11.43 14.71
N SER A 251 -5.38 -12.65 14.57
CA SER A 251 -5.65 -13.57 15.68
C SER A 251 -4.43 -13.85 16.57
N ASN A 252 -3.24 -13.89 15.95
CA ASN A 252 -1.99 -14.24 16.62
C ASN A 252 -1.42 -13.10 17.48
N ARG A 253 -2.01 -11.89 17.42
CA ARG A 253 -1.59 -10.72 18.18
C ARG A 253 -2.39 -10.51 19.47
N ARG A 254 -3.46 -11.29 19.69
CA ARG A 254 -4.30 -11.24 20.91
C ARG A 254 -3.74 -12.08 22.07
N THR A 255 -2.63 -12.79 21.86
CA THR A 255 -2.07 -13.75 22.82
C THR A 255 -0.76 -13.27 23.44
N SER A 256 -0.63 -11.97 23.68
CA SER A 256 0.42 -11.42 24.56
C SER A 256 -0.27 -10.96 25.84
N PRO A 257 -0.08 -11.66 26.98
CA PRO A 257 -0.55 -11.19 28.27
C PRO A 257 0.18 -9.92 28.71
#